data_AF-X1EYE4-F1
#
_entry.id   AF-X1EYE4-F1
#
_cell.length_a   1.000
_cell.length_b   1.000
_cell.length_c   1.000
_cell.angle_alpha   90.00
_cell.angle_beta   90.00
_cell.angle_gamma   90.00
#
_symmetry.space_group_name_H-M   'P 1'
#
loop_
_entity.id
_entity.type
_entity.pdbx_description
1 polymer ?
#
loop_
_entity_poly.entity_id
_entity_poly.type
_entity_poly.pdbx_seq_one_letter_code
_entity_poly.pdbx_strand_id
1 'polypeptide(L)'
;KELRAIGVEDIRDIPADFPLSAIQQLRRDCVVNQKEYIAPKLGGELMNVEHPIHFLDFETIGPAIPKYGGTRPYQTVPFQWSNHVMHENENLERQEYLCLEDKDPREEFAGTLLKALGEKGSIVVYTTYEKGVLEGLAEYLPHYRDRLQ
;
A
#
# COMPACT_ATOMS: atom_id res chain seq x y z
N LYS A 1 3.35 14.83 -20.92
CA LYS A 1 3.47 15.12 -22.37
C LYS A 1 4.36 16.33 -22.62
N GLU A 2 4.33 17.35 -21.77
CA GLU A 2 5.15 18.57 -21.88
C GLU A 2 6.65 18.34 -21.63
N LEU A 3 7.04 17.65 -20.55
CA LEU A 3 8.46 17.33 -20.25
C LEU A 3 9.16 16.59 -21.41
N ARG A 4 8.46 15.61 -22.02
CA ARG A 4 8.99 14.88 -23.18
C ARG A 4 9.17 15.79 -24.40
N ALA A 5 8.32 16.81 -24.58
CA ALA A 5 8.43 17.74 -25.70
C ALA A 5 9.66 18.66 -25.57
N ILE A 6 10.15 18.89 -24.35
CA ILE A 6 11.40 19.62 -24.07
C ILE A 6 12.60 18.69 -23.87
N GLY A 7 12.47 17.40 -24.22
CA GLY A 7 13.58 16.44 -24.18
C GLY A 7 13.98 15.97 -22.78
N VAL A 8 13.15 16.20 -21.76
CA VAL A 8 13.42 15.74 -20.39
C VAL A 8 13.05 14.27 -20.28
N GLU A 9 14.05 13.43 -20.04
CA GLU A 9 13.93 11.98 -19.83
C GLU A 9 14.23 11.57 -18.38
N ASP A 10 14.95 12.40 -17.63
CA ASP A 10 15.31 12.17 -16.22
C ASP A 10 14.74 13.28 -15.32
N ILE A 11 14.35 12.92 -14.10
CA ILE A 11 13.82 13.87 -13.09
C ILE A 11 14.85 14.97 -12.74
N ARG A 12 16.14 14.67 -12.85
CA ARG A 12 17.25 15.61 -12.61
C ARG A 12 17.32 16.70 -13.66
N ASP A 13 16.85 16.42 -14.87
CA ASP A 13 16.89 17.33 -16.01
C ASP A 13 15.67 18.26 -16.07
N ILE A 14 14.71 18.10 -15.16
CA ILE A 14 13.55 18.98 -15.08
C ILE A 14 14.01 20.42 -14.75
N PRO A 15 13.72 21.42 -15.62
CA PRO A 15 14.07 22.81 -15.38
C PRO A 15 13.52 23.32 -14.05
N ALA A 16 14.28 24.18 -13.36
CA ALA A 16 13.90 24.69 -12.05
C ALA A 16 12.62 25.56 -12.06
N ASP A 17 12.31 26.16 -13.21
CA ASP A 17 11.13 26.97 -13.47
C ASP A 17 9.96 26.17 -14.06
N PHE A 18 10.12 24.87 -14.29
CA PHE A 18 9.04 24.02 -14.79
C PHE A 18 7.94 23.88 -13.71
N PRO A 19 6.66 24.10 -14.04
CA PRO A 19 5.59 24.07 -13.05
C PRO A 19 5.35 22.65 -12.54
N LEU A 20 5.76 22.40 -11.30
CA LEU A 20 5.51 21.14 -10.58
C LEU A 20 4.54 21.37 -9.43
N SER A 21 3.72 20.35 -9.12
CA SER A 21 2.98 20.34 -7.85
C SER A 21 3.95 20.23 -6.68
N ALA A 22 3.52 20.62 -5.46
CA ALA A 22 4.39 20.61 -4.28
C ALA A 22 5.05 19.24 -4.03
N ILE A 23 4.34 18.13 -4.24
CA ILE A 23 4.90 16.78 -4.06
C ILE A 23 5.88 16.40 -5.17
N GLN A 24 5.65 16.86 -6.40
CA GLN A 24 6.57 16.64 -7.52
C GLN A 24 7.85 17.44 -7.34
N GLN A 25 7.75 18.71 -6.90
CA GLN A 25 8.88 19.55 -6.59
C GLN A 25 9.72 18.92 -5.47
N LEU A 26 9.08 18.47 -4.39
CA LEU A 26 9.75 17.78 -3.29
C LEU A 26 10.56 16.57 -3.77
N ARG A 27 9.95 15.71 -4.59
CA ARG A 27 10.62 14.53 -5.16
C ARG A 27 11.80 14.92 -6.05
N ARG A 28 11.62 15.93 -6.91
CA ARG A 28 12.70 16.47 -7.74
C ARG A 28 13.85 16.96 -6.88
N ASP A 29 13.57 17.76 -5.85
CA ASP A 29 14.59 18.32 -4.97
C ASP A 29 15.34 17.21 -4.21
N CYS A 30 14.65 16.17 -3.76
CA CYS A 30 15.30 15.00 -3.15
C CYS A 30 16.28 14.32 -4.11
N VAL A 31 15.86 14.08 -5.35
CA VAL A 31 16.69 13.38 -6.34
C VAL A 31 17.86 14.24 -6.81
N VAL A 32 17.62 15.51 -7.12
CA VAL A 32 18.66 16.46 -7.58
C VAL A 32 19.72 16.66 -6.51
N ASN A 33 19.31 16.83 -5.25
CA ASN A 33 20.24 17.10 -4.14
C ASN A 33 20.77 15.81 -3.48
N GLN A 34 20.33 14.63 -3.91
CA GLN A 34 20.63 13.33 -3.28
C GLN A 34 20.40 13.35 -1.77
N LYS A 35 19.30 14.01 -1.35
CA LYS A 35 18.99 14.22 0.06
C LYS A 35 17.56 13.81 0.34
N GLU A 36 17.42 12.90 1.29
CA GLU A 36 16.11 12.45 1.76
C GLU A 36 15.34 13.62 2.37
N TYR A 37 14.03 13.62 2.12
CA TYR A 37 13.11 14.47 2.85
C TYR A 37 12.60 13.73 4.06
N ILE A 38 12.90 14.26 5.25
CA ILE A 38 12.32 13.82 6.51
C ILE A 38 11.26 14.83 6.90
N ALA A 39 10.00 14.41 6.91
CA ALA A 39 8.91 15.27 7.33
C ALA A 39 9.10 15.68 8.80
N PRO A 40 8.95 16.97 9.18
CA PRO A 40 9.12 17.41 10.57
C PRO A 40 8.24 16.67 11.58
N LYS A 41 7.09 16.15 11.13
CA LYS A 41 6.14 15.40 11.95
C LYS A 41 6.51 13.92 12.11
N LEU A 42 7.37 13.36 11.26
CA LEU A 42 7.65 11.92 11.22
C LEU A 42 8.05 11.38 12.60
N GLY A 43 8.96 12.07 13.30
CA GLY A 43 9.40 11.63 14.62
C GLY A 43 8.27 11.56 15.64
N GLY A 44 7.29 12.48 15.59
CA GLY A 44 6.12 12.44 16.46
C GLY A 44 5.14 11.34 16.10
N GLU A 45 4.92 11.07 14.81
CA GLU A 45 4.09 9.97 14.35
C GLU A 45 4.68 8.60 14.75
N LEU A 46 6.01 8.45 14.66
CA LEU A 46 6.70 7.22 15.05
C LEU A 46 6.60 6.93 16.56
N MET A 47 6.38 7.93 17.42
CA MET A 47 6.16 7.71 18.86
C MET A 47 4.81 7.05 19.17
N ASN A 48 3.86 7.11 18.23
CA ASN A 48 2.54 6.49 18.38
C ASN A 48 2.49 5.05 17.84
N VAL A 49 3.61 4.55 17.31
CA VAL A 49 3.69 3.20 16.74
C VAL A 49 3.87 2.19 17.87
N GLU A 50 2.96 1.23 17.94
CA GLU A 50 2.90 0.18 18.95
C GLU A 50 3.21 -1.21 18.36
N HIS A 51 3.90 -2.04 19.13
CA HIS A 51 4.19 -3.42 18.74
C HIS A 51 2.97 -4.36 18.92
N PRO A 52 2.89 -5.46 18.15
CA PRO A 52 3.75 -5.76 16.99
C PRO A 52 3.53 -4.76 15.85
N ILE A 53 4.60 -4.44 15.11
CA ILE A 53 4.51 -3.54 13.95
C ILE A 53 4.37 -4.40 12.71
N HIS A 54 3.30 -4.18 11.96
CA HIS A 54 2.97 -4.89 10.73
C HIS A 54 3.35 -4.04 9.53
N PHE A 55 4.39 -4.43 8.80
CA PHE A 55 4.75 -3.84 7.52
C PHE A 55 4.02 -4.58 6.41
N LEU A 56 2.92 -4.00 5.95
CA LEU A 56 1.91 -4.67 5.13
C LEU A 56 1.95 -4.17 3.68
N ASP A 57 1.83 -5.11 2.75
CA ASP A 57 1.80 -4.84 1.31
C ASP A 57 0.89 -5.84 0.58
N PHE A 58 0.13 -5.37 -0.42
CA PHE A 58 -0.86 -6.15 -1.15
C PHE A 58 -0.61 -6.18 -2.65
N GLU A 59 -0.80 -7.34 -3.27
CA GLU A 59 -0.90 -7.47 -4.71
C GLU A 59 -2.34 -7.72 -5.14
N THR A 60 -2.73 -7.04 -6.21
CA THR A 60 -4.10 -7.08 -6.72
C THR A 60 -4.14 -7.19 -8.24
N ILE A 61 -5.28 -7.64 -8.75
CA ILE A 61 -5.61 -7.59 -10.17
C ILE A 61 -6.79 -6.64 -10.42
N GLY A 62 -6.85 -6.08 -11.62
CA GLY A 62 -7.96 -5.26 -12.09
C GLY A 62 -8.33 -5.59 -13.54
N PRO A 63 -8.83 -6.81 -13.83
CA PRO A 63 -9.04 -7.24 -15.21
C PRO A 63 -10.18 -6.44 -15.88
N ALA A 64 -10.04 -6.20 -17.18
CA ALA A 64 -11.07 -5.54 -17.99
C ALA A 64 -12.34 -6.39 -18.11
N ILE A 65 -12.19 -7.71 -18.19
CA ILE A 65 -13.30 -8.68 -18.17
C ILE A 65 -13.43 -9.19 -16.74
N PRO A 66 -14.60 -9.05 -16.09
CA PRO A 66 -14.84 -9.57 -14.74
C PRO A 66 -14.51 -11.07 -14.65
N LYS A 67 -13.56 -11.43 -13.77
CA LYS A 67 -13.14 -12.82 -13.56
C LYS A 67 -14.06 -13.54 -12.57
N TYR A 68 -14.55 -12.83 -11.56
CA TYR A 68 -15.30 -13.40 -10.45
C TYR A 68 -16.73 -12.86 -10.39
N GLY A 69 -17.64 -13.67 -9.85
CA GLY A 69 -19.02 -13.26 -9.62
C GLY A 69 -19.10 -11.97 -8.79
N GLY A 70 -20.02 -11.08 -9.16
CA GLY A 70 -20.21 -9.81 -8.47
C GLY A 70 -19.07 -8.81 -8.64
N THR A 71 -18.16 -9.00 -9.61
CA THR A 71 -17.13 -8.01 -9.97
C THR A 71 -17.50 -7.22 -11.23
N ARG A 72 -16.94 -6.02 -11.37
CA ARG A 72 -17.07 -5.15 -12.55
C ARG A 72 -15.71 -4.95 -13.26
N PRO A 73 -15.70 -4.49 -14.52
CA PRO A 73 -14.46 -4.14 -15.23
C PRO A 73 -13.55 -3.23 -14.40
N TYR A 74 -12.26 -3.57 -14.36
CA TYR A 74 -11.22 -2.85 -13.63
C TYR A 74 -11.46 -2.71 -12.11
N GLN A 75 -12.32 -3.55 -11.54
CA GLN A 75 -12.42 -3.64 -10.08
C GLN A 75 -11.16 -4.27 -9.51
N THR A 76 -10.58 -3.61 -8.51
CA THR A 76 -9.45 -4.15 -7.74
C THR A 76 -9.89 -5.40 -6.97
N VAL A 77 -9.17 -6.49 -7.18
CA VAL A 77 -9.35 -7.75 -6.46
C VAL A 77 -8.00 -8.18 -5.88
N PRO A 78 -7.84 -8.19 -4.55
CA PRO A 78 -6.59 -8.61 -3.91
C PRO A 78 -6.43 -10.12 -3.95
N PHE A 79 -5.22 -10.60 -4.21
CA PHE A 79 -4.92 -12.04 -4.29
C PHE A 79 -3.67 -12.47 -3.52
N GLN A 80 -2.84 -11.53 -3.07
CA GLN A 80 -1.66 -11.80 -2.27
C GLN A 80 -1.42 -10.68 -1.26
N TRP A 81 -0.98 -11.03 -0.06
CA TRP A 81 -0.44 -10.08 0.90
C TRP A 81 0.88 -10.58 1.48
N SER A 82 1.74 -9.65 1.85
CA SER A 82 2.93 -9.92 2.65
C SER A 82 2.90 -9.05 3.90
N ASN A 83 3.34 -9.61 5.03
CA ASN A 83 3.36 -8.97 6.33
C ASN A 83 4.67 -9.28 7.03
N HIS A 84 5.53 -8.29 7.18
CA HIS A 84 6.69 -8.41 8.07
C HIS A 84 6.29 -7.89 9.44
N VAL A 85 6.40 -8.75 10.45
CA VAL A 85 5.94 -8.48 11.82
C VAL A 85 7.16 -8.23 12.69
N MET A 86 7.33 -7.00 13.17
CA MET A 86 8.39 -6.64 14.10
C MET A 86 7.86 -6.63 15.53
N HIS A 87 8.34 -7.57 16.34
CA HIS A 87 7.98 -7.72 17.74
C HIS A 87 8.78 -6.78 18.64
N GLU A 88 8.37 -6.63 19.90
CA GLU A 88 9.06 -5.79 20.90
C GLU A 88 10.52 -6.19 21.15
N ASN A 89 10.84 -7.47 20.95
CA ASN A 89 12.20 -7.99 21.06
C ASN A 89 13.03 -7.85 19.77
N GLU A 90 12.58 -6.99 18.84
CA GLU A 90 13.18 -6.71 17.53
C GLU A 90 13.25 -7.93 16.58
N ASN A 91 12.61 -9.05 16.93
CA ASN A 91 12.48 -10.17 16.00
C ASN A 91 11.54 -9.78 14.86
N LEU A 92 12.00 -10.05 13.64
CA LEU A 92 11.23 -9.88 12.42
C LEU A 92 10.73 -11.23 11.90
N GLU A 93 9.43 -11.46 11.96
CA GLU A 93 8.79 -12.61 11.35
C GLU A 93 8.20 -12.23 9.99
N ARG A 94 8.24 -13.14 9.02
CA ARG A 94 7.58 -12.96 7.73
C ARG A 94 6.37 -13.88 7.64
N GLN A 95 5.21 -13.29 7.38
CA GLN A 95 3.97 -13.97 7.06
C GLN A 95 3.51 -13.56 5.67
N GLU A 96 2.84 -14.47 4.97
CA GLU A 96 2.30 -14.19 3.65
C GLU A 96 1.09 -15.07 3.33
N TYR A 97 0.34 -14.62 2.33
CA TYR A 97 -0.68 -15.41 1.66
C TYR A 97 -0.60 -15.14 0.17
N LEU A 98 -0.74 -16.19 -0.63
CA LEU A 98 -0.90 -16.11 -2.08
C LEU A 98 -1.99 -17.10 -2.51
N CYS A 99 -3.02 -16.62 -3.20
CA CYS A 99 -4.01 -17.49 -3.80
C CYS A 99 -3.42 -18.19 -5.03
N LEU A 100 -3.13 -19.49 -4.91
CA LEU A 100 -2.56 -20.31 -6.00
C LEU A 100 -3.63 -20.99 -6.87
N GLU A 101 -4.86 -21.08 -6.37
CA GLU A 101 -5.97 -21.74 -7.04
C GLU A 101 -6.75 -20.77 -7.93
N ASP A 102 -7.37 -21.28 -9.00
CA ASP A 102 -8.25 -20.48 -9.86
C ASP A 102 -9.65 -20.32 -9.22
N LYS A 103 -9.68 -19.57 -8.11
CA LYS A 103 -10.89 -19.23 -7.36
C LYS A 103 -10.91 -17.75 -7.01
N ASP A 104 -12.04 -17.28 -6.48
CA ASP A 104 -12.14 -15.93 -5.93
C ASP A 104 -11.35 -15.84 -4.62
N PRO A 105 -10.25 -15.05 -4.57
CA PRO A 105 -9.36 -15.02 -3.42
C PRO A 105 -9.92 -14.22 -2.23
N ARG A 106 -10.94 -13.38 -2.43
CA ARG A 106 -11.29 -12.30 -1.49
C ARG A 106 -11.61 -12.78 -0.07
N GLU A 107 -12.38 -13.85 0.05
CA GLU A 107 -12.76 -14.42 1.36
C GLU A 107 -11.54 -14.96 2.11
N GLU A 108 -10.72 -15.77 1.44
CA GLU A 108 -9.54 -16.39 2.04
C GLU A 108 -8.44 -15.35 2.31
N PHE A 109 -8.26 -14.39 1.40
CA PHE A 109 -7.38 -13.23 1.58
C PHE A 109 -7.75 -12.49 2.87
N ALA A 110 -9.01 -12.09 3.04
CA ALA A 110 -9.45 -11.33 4.21
C ALA A 110 -9.31 -12.16 5.50
N GLY A 111 -9.75 -13.42 5.48
CA GLY A 111 -9.67 -14.29 6.66
C GLY A 111 -8.23 -14.55 7.11
N THR A 112 -7.32 -14.83 6.17
CA THR A 112 -5.90 -15.06 6.47
C THR A 112 -5.20 -13.79 6.93
N LEU A 113 -5.49 -12.64 6.31
CA LEU A 113 -4.94 -11.34 6.71
C LEU A 113 -5.37 -10.97 8.13
N LEU A 114 -6.67 -11.04 8.42
CA LEU A 114 -7.22 -10.70 9.74
C LEU A 114 -6.71 -11.64 10.83
N LYS A 115 -6.33 -12.87 10.48
CA LYS A 115 -5.66 -13.80 11.40
C LYS A 115 -4.21 -13.40 11.65
N ALA A 116 -3.49 -12.98 10.60
CA ALA A 116 -2.09 -12.54 10.66
C ALA A 116 -1.90 -11.23 11.44
N LEU A 117 -2.82 -10.27 11.28
CA LEU A 117 -2.80 -8.98 11.99
C LEU A 117 -3.21 -9.09 13.47
N GLY A 118 -3.97 -10.12 13.85
CA GLY A 118 -4.46 -10.27 15.22
C GLY A 118 -5.42 -9.15 15.64
N GLU A 119 -5.24 -8.64 16.87
CA GLU A 119 -6.11 -7.64 17.50
C GLU A 119 -5.36 -6.39 18.00
N LYS A 120 -4.02 -6.35 17.86
CA LYS A 120 -3.16 -5.32 18.43
C LYS A 120 -1.99 -5.01 17.49
N GLY A 121 -1.39 -3.86 17.71
CA GLY A 121 -0.21 -3.42 16.98
C GLY A 121 -0.53 -2.35 15.95
N SER A 122 0.52 -1.76 15.40
CA SER A 122 0.43 -0.73 14.38
C SER A 122 0.67 -1.30 12.99
N ILE A 123 -0.12 -0.83 12.02
CA ILE A 123 0.04 -1.18 10.61
C ILE A 123 0.76 -0.04 9.89
N VAL A 124 1.86 -0.37 9.23
CA VAL A 124 2.66 0.52 8.41
C VAL A 124 2.54 0.10 6.96
N VAL A 125 2.09 1.02 6.12
CA VAL A 125 1.90 0.84 4.67
C VAL A 125 2.58 1.98 3.91
N TYR A 126 2.95 1.73 2.65
CA TYR A 126 3.66 2.72 1.85
C TYR A 126 2.75 3.86 1.35
N THR A 127 1.48 3.54 1.05
CA THR A 127 0.49 4.53 0.57
C THR A 127 -0.89 4.25 1.16
N THR A 128 -1.89 5.04 0.78
CA THR A 128 -3.30 4.77 1.13
C THR A 128 -3.94 3.66 0.29
N TYR A 129 -3.17 2.98 -0.57
CA TYR A 129 -3.67 1.97 -1.48
C TYR A 129 -4.24 0.76 -0.74
N GLU A 130 -3.50 0.22 0.23
CA GLU A 130 -3.89 -0.92 1.05
C GLU A 130 -5.20 -0.62 1.79
N LYS A 131 -5.34 0.61 2.31
CA LYS A 131 -6.58 1.07 2.93
C LYS A 131 -7.76 1.01 1.95
N GLY A 132 -7.60 1.48 0.73
CA GLY A 132 -8.65 1.41 -0.29
C GLY A 132 -9.02 -0.03 -0.68
N VAL A 133 -8.06 -0.96 -0.66
CA VAL A 133 -8.31 -2.39 -0.85
C VAL A 133 -9.17 -2.94 0.30
N LEU A 134 -8.84 -2.60 1.56
CA LEU A 134 -9.60 -3.04 2.74
C LEU A 134 -11.04 -2.48 2.73
N GLU A 135 -11.22 -1.21 2.37
CA GLU A 135 -12.55 -0.61 2.22
C GLU A 135 -13.40 -1.35 1.18
N GLY A 136 -12.82 -1.68 0.02
CA GLY A 136 -13.49 -2.48 -1.01
C GLY A 136 -13.82 -3.90 -0.55
N LEU A 137 -12.94 -4.53 0.24
CA LEU A 137 -13.23 -5.82 0.86
C LEU A 137 -14.36 -5.72 1.91
N ALA A 138 -14.42 -4.65 2.70
CA ALA A 138 -15.45 -4.43 3.71
C ALA A 138 -16.86 -4.18 3.11
N GLU A 139 -16.90 -3.65 1.89
CA GLU A 139 -18.13 -3.58 1.08
C GLU A 139 -18.56 -4.96 0.59
N TYR A 140 -17.61 -5.77 0.09
CA TYR A 140 -17.87 -7.10 -0.46
C TYR A 140 -18.14 -8.18 0.59
N LEU A 141 -17.50 -8.08 1.77
CA LEU A 141 -17.56 -9.02 2.88
C LEU A 141 -18.11 -8.33 4.15
N PRO A 142 -19.44 -8.05 4.22
CA PRO A 142 -20.01 -7.31 5.34
C PRO A 142 -19.75 -7.94 6.71
N HIS A 143 -19.61 -9.27 6.80
CA HIS A 143 -19.28 -9.98 8.04
C HIS A 143 -17.86 -9.71 8.57
N TYR A 144 -16.98 -9.14 7.75
CA TYR A 144 -15.65 -8.69 8.16
C TYR A 144 -15.51 -7.17 8.27
N ARG A 145 -16.56 -6.40 7.98
CA ARG A 145 -16.51 -4.94 7.88
C ARG A 145 -15.85 -4.28 9.10
N ASP A 146 -16.32 -4.60 10.30
CA ASP A 146 -15.82 -3.97 11.53
C ASP A 146 -14.34 -4.27 11.81
N ARG A 147 -13.80 -5.35 11.24
CA ARG A 147 -12.39 -5.73 11.41
C ARG A 147 -11.49 -5.22 10.28
N LEU A 148 -12.07 -4.80 9.16
CA LEU A 148 -11.34 -4.30 7.98
C LEU A 148 -11.29 -2.76 7.93
N GLN A 149 -11.97 -2.08 8.86
CA GLN A 149 -12.06 -0.62 8.95
C GLN A 149 -11.16 -0.02 10.03
#